data_AF-A0A3L7WCB3-F1
#
_entry.id   AF-A0A3L7WCB3-F1
#
_cell.length_a   1.000
_cell.length_b   1.000
_cell.length_c   1.000
_cell.angle_alpha   90.00
_cell.angle_beta   90.00
_cell.angle_gamma   90.00
#
_symmetry.space_group_name_H-M   'P 1'
#
loop_
_entity.id
_entity.type
_entity.pdbx_description
1 polymer ?
#
loop_
_entity_poly.entity_id
_entity_poly.type
_entity_poly.pdbx_seq_one_letter_code
_entity_poly.pdbx_strand_id
1 'polypeptide(L)'
;MTSMLPRRALFVALSALGVWLALTVCSVEFGARAASAKTPEDAALQIEKRLLCPQCTNLRLDVCDTTICADMRTEIKDRLAKGESDEQIIAYFQGRYGQRVLAEVPAKGFNLVLFGWVGVAIALVVVIGTFVLVRLRRTATPELAAGVLRDADEQWLDEQLHERDAR
;
A
#
# COMPACT_ATOMS: atom_id res chain seq x y z
N MET A 1 -0.13 -1.39 -41.04
CA MET A 1 -0.10 -2.82 -40.62
C MET A 1 -0.32 -2.90 -39.12
N THR A 2 -1.58 -3.16 -38.78
CA THR A 2 -2.19 -3.63 -37.54
C THR A 2 -1.28 -4.05 -36.38
N SER A 3 -1.42 -3.31 -35.27
CA SER A 3 -1.63 -3.80 -33.91
C SER A 3 -1.51 -5.32 -33.71
N MET A 4 -0.33 -5.80 -33.39
CA MET A 4 -0.14 -7.10 -32.77
C MET A 4 0.45 -6.91 -31.37
N LEU A 5 -0.37 -6.42 -30.43
CA LEU A 5 -0.12 -6.74 -29.03
C LEU A 5 -0.31 -8.26 -28.89
N PRO A 6 0.71 -9.00 -28.43
CA PRO A 6 0.63 -10.45 -28.39
C PRO A 6 -0.53 -10.84 -27.48
N ARG A 7 -1.47 -11.63 -27.99
CA ARG A 7 -2.65 -12.14 -27.26
C ARG A 7 -2.28 -12.69 -25.87
N ARG A 8 -1.06 -13.20 -25.72
CA ARG A 8 -0.45 -13.64 -24.46
C ARG A 8 -0.36 -12.55 -23.38
N ALA A 9 -0.02 -11.31 -23.75
CA ALA A 9 0.04 -10.18 -22.81
C ALA A 9 -1.36 -9.74 -22.35
N LEU A 10 -2.36 -9.86 -23.23
CA LEU A 10 -3.76 -9.57 -22.90
C LEU A 10 -4.33 -10.60 -21.92
N PHE A 11 -4.04 -11.89 -22.14
CA PHE A 11 -4.46 -12.97 -21.24
C PHE A 11 -3.78 -12.89 -19.86
N VAL A 12 -2.48 -12.55 -19.80
CA VAL A 12 -1.76 -12.38 -18.52
C VAL A 12 -2.24 -11.15 -17.75
N ALA A 13 -2.57 -10.06 -18.45
CA ALA A 13 -3.12 -8.87 -17.81
C ALA A 13 -4.53 -9.11 -17.24
N LEU A 14 -5.39 -9.85 -17.95
CA LEU A 14 -6.73 -10.21 -17.50
C LEU A 14 -6.71 -11.17 -16.29
N SER A 15 -5.81 -12.16 -16.29
CA SER A 15 -5.68 -13.07 -15.15
C SER A 15 -5.10 -12.37 -13.91
N ALA A 16 -4.11 -11.49 -14.08
CA ALA A 16 -3.55 -10.70 -12.99
C ALA A 16 -4.61 -9.75 -12.38
N LEU A 17 -5.44 -9.12 -13.20
CA LEU A 17 -6.53 -8.26 -12.74
C LEU A 17 -7.61 -9.05 -11.99
N GLY A 18 -7.95 -10.26 -12.49
CA GLY A 18 -8.90 -11.15 -11.81
C GLY A 18 -8.42 -11.65 -10.45
N VAL A 19 -7.13 -12.01 -10.34
CA VAL A 19 -6.50 -12.41 -9.08
C VAL A 19 -6.44 -11.24 -8.10
N TRP A 20 -6.07 -10.05 -8.58
CA TRP A 20 -6.04 -8.84 -7.76
C TRP A 20 -7.45 -8.50 -7.20
N LEU A 21 -8.47 -8.57 -8.05
CA LEU A 21 -9.86 -8.34 -7.64
C LEU A 21 -10.33 -9.38 -6.60
N ALA A 22 -10.01 -10.67 -6.81
CA ALA A 22 -10.36 -11.73 -5.87
C ALA A 22 -9.67 -11.57 -4.50
N LEU A 23 -8.39 -11.17 -4.47
CA LEU A 23 -7.68 -10.89 -3.22
C LEU A 23 -8.31 -9.72 -2.48
N THR A 24 -8.65 -8.63 -3.18
CA THR A 24 -9.28 -7.45 -2.54
C THR A 24 -10.63 -7.80 -1.89
N VAL A 25 -11.44 -8.64 -2.54
CA VAL A 25 -12.74 -9.08 -1.99
C VAL A 25 -12.54 -9.98 -0.75
N CYS A 26 -11.57 -10.89 -0.78
CA CYS A 26 -11.29 -11.80 0.34
C CYS A 26 -10.82 -11.05 1.61
N SER A 27 -10.04 -9.98 1.45
CA SER A 27 -9.56 -9.16 2.59
C SER A 27 -10.68 -8.42 3.33
N VAL A 28 -11.75 -8.02 2.64
CA VAL A 28 -12.87 -7.29 3.25
C VAL A 28 -13.73 -8.21 4.14
N GLU A 29 -13.96 -9.45 3.71
CA GLU A 29 -14.79 -10.42 4.44
C GLU A 29 -14.12 -10.92 5.74
N PHE A 30 -12.79 -11.08 5.75
CA PHE A 30 -12.08 -11.63 6.90
C PHE A 30 -11.97 -10.63 8.07
N GLY A 31 -11.96 -9.33 7.79
CA GLY A 31 -11.88 -8.29 8.83
C GLY A 31 -13.11 -8.23 9.76
N ALA A 32 -14.29 -8.59 9.26
CA ALA A 32 -15.54 -8.48 10.00
C ALA A 32 -15.75 -9.58 11.06
N ARG A 33 -15.16 -10.78 10.90
CA ARG A 33 -15.39 -11.93 11.79
C ARG A 33 -14.48 -11.99 13.01
N ALA A 34 -13.33 -11.30 12.99
CA ALA A 34 -12.35 -11.32 14.09
C ALA A 34 -12.77 -10.50 15.33
N ALA A 35 -13.88 -9.74 15.27
CA ALA A 35 -14.29 -8.84 16.33
C ALA A 35 -15.14 -9.49 17.45
N SER A 36 -15.66 -10.71 17.26
CA SER A 36 -16.82 -11.18 18.05
C SER A 36 -16.52 -11.96 19.35
N ALA A 37 -15.27 -12.15 19.76
CA ALA A 37 -14.93 -12.94 20.96
C ALA A 37 -14.05 -12.16 21.95
N LYS A 38 -14.52 -11.01 22.43
CA LYS A 38 -13.84 -10.23 23.49
C LYS A 38 -14.71 -10.12 24.72
N THR A 39 -14.10 -10.17 25.91
CA THR A 39 -14.78 -9.83 27.15
C THR A 39 -15.17 -8.34 27.12
N PRO A 40 -16.22 -7.91 27.84
CA PRO A 40 -16.62 -6.49 27.88
C PRO A 40 -15.50 -5.60 28.45
N GLU A 41 -14.67 -6.14 29.34
CA GLU A 41 -13.51 -5.44 29.92
C GLU A 41 -12.40 -5.26 28.87
N ASP A 42 -12.09 -6.29 28.09
CA ASP A 42 -11.15 -6.19 26.97
C ASP A 42 -11.64 -5.24 25.89
N ALA A 43 -12.94 -5.24 25.61
CA ALA A 43 -13.56 -4.31 24.66
C ALA A 43 -13.40 -2.86 25.12
N ALA A 44 -13.69 -2.57 26.40
CA ALA A 44 -13.49 -1.24 26.99
C ALA A 44 -12.03 -0.79 26.88
N LEU A 45 -11.09 -1.67 27.27
CA LEU A 45 -9.66 -1.39 27.18
C LEU A 45 -9.25 -1.05 25.74
N GLN A 46 -9.69 -1.82 24.75
CA GLN A 46 -9.35 -1.56 23.34
C GLN A 46 -9.84 -0.19 22.86
N ILE A 47 -11.04 0.22 23.26
CA ILE A 47 -11.58 1.55 22.94
C ILE A 47 -10.75 2.64 23.64
N GLU A 48 -10.41 2.46 24.92
CA GLU A 48 -9.58 3.39 25.69
C GLU A 48 -8.20 3.59 25.05
N LYS A 49 -7.58 2.54 24.49
CA LYS A 49 -6.28 2.67 23.80
C LYS A 49 -6.35 3.54 22.55
N ARG A 50 -7.52 3.60 21.90
CA ARG A 50 -7.75 4.36 20.67
C ARG A 50 -8.20 5.80 20.92
N LEU A 51 -8.39 6.18 22.18
CA LEU A 51 -8.83 7.52 22.59
C LEU A 51 -7.74 8.26 23.38
N LEU A 52 -7.67 9.57 23.18
CA LEU A 52 -6.80 10.49 23.89
C LEU A 52 -7.60 11.42 24.79
N CYS A 53 -6.98 11.84 25.88
CA CYS A 53 -7.56 12.84 26.75
C CYS A 53 -7.63 14.20 26.04
N PRO A 54 -8.81 14.87 25.99
CA PRO A 54 -8.95 16.18 25.34
C PRO A 54 -8.23 17.31 26.08
N GLN A 55 -7.92 17.12 27.36
CA GLN A 55 -7.27 18.11 28.21
C GLN A 55 -5.75 17.90 28.32
N CYS A 56 -5.26 16.69 28.03
CA CYS A 56 -3.84 16.36 28.12
C CYS A 56 -3.20 16.31 26.73
N THR A 57 -1.94 16.71 26.63
CA THR A 57 -1.20 16.65 25.36
C THR A 57 -0.77 15.23 25.05
N ASN A 58 -1.34 14.65 23.99
CA ASN A 58 -0.95 13.36 23.43
C ASN A 58 -0.94 12.19 24.44
N LEU A 59 -1.84 12.23 25.43
CA LEU A 59 -1.93 11.21 26.48
C LEU A 59 -3.13 10.30 26.25
N ARG A 60 -2.89 8.99 26.28
CA ARG A 60 -3.93 7.97 26.05
C ARG A 60 -4.86 7.85 27.25
N LEU A 61 -6.12 7.49 26.98
CA LEU A 61 -7.16 7.42 28.00
C LEU A 61 -6.93 6.32 29.06
N ASP A 62 -6.27 5.22 28.68
CA ASP A 62 -5.97 4.08 29.55
C ASP A 62 -4.95 4.40 30.65
N VAL A 63 -4.02 5.33 30.39
CA VAL A 63 -2.95 5.72 31.33
C VAL A 63 -3.23 7.03 32.07
N CYS A 64 -4.26 7.76 31.66
CA CYS A 64 -4.59 9.06 32.19
C CYS A 64 -5.37 8.96 33.50
N ASP A 65 -4.83 9.52 34.59
CA ASP A 65 -5.45 9.51 35.94
C ASP A 65 -6.20 10.80 36.30
N THR A 66 -6.68 11.54 35.29
CA THR A 66 -7.49 12.74 35.55
C THR A 66 -8.96 12.37 35.76
N THR A 67 -9.71 13.23 36.46
CA THR A 67 -11.15 13.04 36.69
C THR A 67 -11.93 12.88 35.38
N ILE A 68 -11.61 13.68 34.36
CA ILE A 68 -12.24 13.57 33.04
C ILE A 68 -11.97 12.23 32.36
N CYS A 69 -10.78 11.66 32.55
CA CYS A 69 -10.44 10.34 32.01
C CYS A 69 -11.23 9.22 32.71
N ALA A 70 -11.43 9.32 34.03
CA ALA A 70 -12.25 8.36 34.78
C ALA A 70 -13.74 8.41 34.37
N ASP A 71 -14.28 9.62 34.15
CA ASP A 71 -15.65 9.81 33.68
C ASP A 71 -15.85 9.22 32.28
N MET A 72 -14.90 9.46 31.37
CA MET A 72 -14.93 8.88 30.02
C MET A 72 -14.86 7.35 30.04
N ARG A 73 -14.03 6.75 30.90
CA ARG A 73 -13.93 5.28 31.05
C ARG A 73 -15.24 4.68 31.56
N THR A 74 -15.89 5.36 32.50
CA THR A 74 -17.22 4.95 33.00
C THR A 74 -18.27 5.02 31.89
N GLU A 75 -18.30 6.12 31.12
CA GLU A 75 -19.23 6.28 29.99
C GLU A 75 -19.01 5.23 28.88
N ILE A 76 -17.75 4.84 28.60
CA ILE A 76 -17.45 3.76 27.64
C ILE A 76 -18.07 2.44 28.10
N LYS A 77 -17.90 2.09 29.38
CA LYS A 77 -18.47 0.85 29.95
C LYS A 77 -19.99 0.85 29.91
N ASP A 78 -20.62 1.98 30.23
CA ASP A 78 -22.08 2.12 30.15
C ASP A 78 -22.61 1.95 28.72
N ARG A 79 -21.89 2.44 27.72
CA ARG A 79 -22.26 2.28 26.30
C ARG A 79 -22.06 0.87 25.79
N LEU A 80 -20.98 0.21 26.19
CA LEU A 80 -20.77 -1.21 25.92
C LEU A 80 -21.88 -2.06 26.56
N ALA A 81 -22.30 -1.73 27.79
CA ALA A 81 -23.42 -2.39 28.46
C ALA A 81 -24.77 -2.17 27.74
N LYS A 82 -24.92 -1.03 27.04
CA LYS A 82 -26.08 -0.75 26.16
C LYS A 82 -26.02 -1.48 24.81
N GLY A 83 -24.94 -2.20 24.52
CA GLY A 83 -24.77 -2.92 23.26
C GLY A 83 -24.33 -2.04 22.08
N GLU A 84 -23.79 -0.85 22.34
CA GLU A 84 -23.19 -0.01 21.29
C GLU A 84 -21.90 -0.66 20.77
N SER A 85 -21.66 -0.55 19.45
CA SER A 85 -20.41 -1.02 18.82
C SER A 85 -19.23 -0.08 19.09
N ASP A 86 -18.01 -0.61 19.04
CA ASP A 86 -16.76 0.14 19.21
C ASP A 86 -16.73 1.42 18.34
N GLU A 87 -17.15 1.32 17.07
CA GLU A 87 -17.16 2.47 16.16
C GLU A 87 -18.20 3.54 16.53
N GLN A 88 -19.35 3.12 17.07
CA GLN A 88 -20.38 4.05 17.54
C GLN A 88 -19.91 4.82 18.76
N ILE A 89 -19.24 4.13 19.69
CA ILE A 89 -18.69 4.73 20.91
C ILE A 89 -17.60 5.75 20.53
N ILE A 90 -16.67 5.37 19.64
CA ILE A 90 -15.62 6.28 19.16
C ILE A 90 -16.24 7.50 18.44
N ALA A 91 -17.26 7.29 17.59
CA ALA A 91 -17.93 8.38 16.89
C ALA A 91 -18.65 9.34 17.86
N TYR A 92 -19.23 8.83 18.95
CA TYR A 92 -19.83 9.65 20.01
C TYR A 92 -18.79 10.57 20.67
N PHE A 93 -17.64 10.01 21.08
CA PHE A 93 -16.56 10.80 21.68
C PHE A 93 -15.94 11.79 20.69
N GLN A 94 -15.84 11.43 19.41
CA GLN A 94 -15.40 12.33 18.35
C GLN A 94 -16.37 13.51 18.15
N GLY A 95 -17.68 13.25 18.16
CA GLY A 95 -18.69 14.29 18.03
C GLY A 95 -18.70 15.27 19.20
N ARG A 96 -18.37 14.79 20.41
CA ARG A 96 -18.36 15.60 21.64
C ARG A 96 -17.06 16.39 21.83
N TYR A 97 -15.90 15.78 21.55
CA TYR A 97 -14.59 16.36 21.87
C TYR A 97 -13.73 16.69 20.64
N GLY A 98 -14.22 16.40 19.43
CA GLY A 98 -13.55 16.68 18.17
C GLY A 98 -12.57 15.60 17.70
N GLN A 99 -11.91 15.85 16.57
CA GLN A 99 -11.01 14.86 15.93
C GLN A 99 -9.71 14.58 16.70
N ARG A 100 -9.31 15.48 17.63
CA ARG A 100 -8.06 15.36 18.40
C ARG A 100 -8.11 14.27 19.47
N VAL A 101 -9.30 13.74 19.77
CA VAL A 101 -9.51 12.69 20.76
C VAL A 101 -9.26 11.28 20.19
N LEU A 102 -9.15 11.12 18.87
CA LEU A 102 -8.80 9.83 18.29
C LEU A 102 -7.27 9.67 18.20
N ALA A 103 -6.76 8.51 18.64
CA ALA A 103 -5.36 8.13 18.46
C ALA A 103 -5.01 7.84 17.00
N GLU A 104 -6.00 7.41 16.22
CA GLU A 104 -5.87 7.15 14.80
C GLU A 104 -6.71 8.14 14.01
N VAL A 105 -6.09 8.76 13.00
CA VAL A 105 -6.82 9.62 12.07
C VAL A 105 -7.85 8.74 11.34
N PRO A 106 -9.16 9.02 11.44
CA PRO A 106 -10.18 8.17 10.84
C PRO A 106 -9.97 8.10 9.33
N ALA A 107 -9.91 6.88 8.80
CA ALA A 107 -9.83 6.60 7.36
C ALA A 107 -11.20 6.79 6.67
N LYS A 108 -11.91 7.90 6.93
CA LYS A 108 -13.21 8.20 6.31
C LYS A 108 -13.14 9.47 5.47
N GLY A 109 -13.76 9.39 4.29
CA GLY A 109 -13.95 10.50 3.36
C GLY A 109 -12.67 10.97 2.68
N PHE A 110 -12.06 12.04 3.21
CA PHE A 110 -10.92 12.70 2.59
C PHE A 110 -9.63 11.87 2.64
N ASN A 111 -9.42 11.13 3.73
CA ASN A 111 -8.25 10.25 3.85
C ASN A 111 -8.27 9.11 2.83
N LEU A 112 -9.44 8.53 2.54
CA LEU A 112 -9.55 7.47 1.52
C LEU A 112 -9.17 7.97 0.13
N VAL A 113 -9.55 9.22 -0.21
CA VAL A 113 -9.11 9.85 -1.46
C VAL A 113 -7.60 10.03 -1.43
N LEU A 114 -7.03 10.59 -0.37
CA LEU A 114 -5.58 10.80 -0.27
C LEU A 114 -4.78 9.49 -0.38
N PHE A 115 -5.18 8.44 0.35
CA PHE A 115 -4.57 7.10 0.27
C PHE A 115 -4.80 6.45 -1.09
N GLY A 116 -5.98 6.65 -1.71
CA GLY A 116 -6.27 6.20 -3.06
C GLY A 116 -5.36 6.85 -4.10
N TRP A 117 -5.09 8.15 -3.96
CA TRP A 117 -4.17 8.88 -4.84
C TRP A 117 -2.72 8.44 -4.67
N VAL A 118 -2.30 8.11 -3.45
CA VAL A 118 -0.98 7.49 -3.22
C VAL A 118 -0.89 6.13 -3.92
N GLY A 119 -1.95 5.31 -3.85
CA GLY A 119 -2.03 4.05 -4.58
C GLY A 119 -1.93 4.24 -6.10
N VAL A 120 -2.65 5.23 -6.65
CA VAL A 120 -2.60 5.57 -8.09
C VAL A 120 -1.21 6.07 -8.49
N ALA A 121 -0.57 6.91 -7.68
CA ALA A 121 0.78 7.42 -7.95
C ALA A 121 1.81 6.27 -8.01
N ILE A 122 1.76 5.34 -7.06
CA ILE A 122 2.64 4.16 -7.05
C ILE A 122 2.39 3.29 -8.28
N ALA A 123 1.12 3.01 -8.60
CA ALA A 123 0.76 2.23 -9.79
C ALA A 123 1.30 2.88 -11.08
N LEU A 124 1.18 4.20 -11.19
CA LEU A 124 1.65 4.97 -12.34
C LEU A 124 3.18 4.93 -12.46
N VAL A 125 3.92 5.04 -11.35
CA VAL A 125 5.39 4.89 -11.31
C VAL A 125 5.80 3.49 -11.75
N VAL A 126 5.10 2.44 -11.30
CA VAL A 126 5.41 1.05 -11.69
C VAL A 126 5.16 0.84 -13.18
N VAL A 127 4.04 1.35 -13.72
CA VAL A 127 3.71 1.22 -15.15
C VAL A 127 4.72 1.96 -16.01
N ILE A 128 5.03 3.22 -15.69
CA ILE A 128 5.99 4.02 -16.45
C ILE A 128 7.39 3.43 -16.33
N GLY A 129 7.84 3.10 -15.12
CA GLY A 129 9.15 2.49 -14.88
C GLY A 129 9.33 1.20 -15.67
N THR A 130 8.32 0.32 -15.64
CA THR A 130 8.33 -0.92 -16.43
C THR A 130 8.35 -0.63 -17.93
N PHE A 131 7.53 0.30 -18.41
CA PHE A 131 7.46 0.67 -19.82
C PHE A 131 8.81 1.21 -20.33
N VAL A 132 9.42 2.14 -19.59
CA VAL A 132 10.72 2.75 -19.89
C VAL A 132 11.82 1.68 -19.88
N LEU A 133 11.84 0.79 -18.88
CA LEU A 133 12.83 -0.26 -18.77
C LEU A 133 12.72 -1.29 -19.91
N VAL A 134 11.50 -1.64 -20.33
CA VAL A 134 11.26 -2.48 -21.53
C VAL A 134 11.69 -1.75 -22.80
N ARG A 135 11.44 -0.44 -22.92
CA ARG A 135 11.85 0.35 -24.09
C ARG A 135 13.37 0.46 -24.17
N LEU A 136 14.03 0.79 -23.07
CA LEU A 136 15.48 0.86 -22.96
C LEU A 136 16.15 -0.48 -23.28
N ARG A 137 15.57 -1.61 -22.85
CA ARG A 137 16.08 -2.93 -23.21
C ARG A 137 15.86 -3.32 -24.67
N ARG A 138 14.85 -2.73 -25.34
CA ARG A 138 14.60 -2.93 -26.78
C ARG A 138 15.42 -2.00 -27.66
N THR A 139 15.80 -0.82 -27.15
CA THR A 139 16.68 0.15 -27.83
C THR A 139 18.12 0.07 -27.36
N ALA A 140 18.44 -0.80 -26.40
CA ALA A 140 19.80 -1.29 -26.18
C ALA A 140 20.15 -2.12 -27.42
N THR A 141 20.45 -1.40 -28.48
CA THR A 141 20.75 -1.92 -29.79
C THR A 141 21.95 -2.85 -29.61
N PRO A 142 21.94 -4.05 -30.23
CA PRO A 142 23.13 -4.89 -30.33
C PRO A 142 24.30 -4.20 -31.09
N GLU A 143 24.22 -2.91 -31.36
CA GLU A 143 25.20 -2.06 -32.06
C GLU A 143 26.52 -1.94 -31.30
N LEU A 144 26.49 -1.87 -29.95
CA LEU A 144 27.70 -1.93 -29.14
C LEU A 144 28.37 -3.32 -29.22
N ALA A 145 27.57 -4.39 -29.20
CA ALA A 145 28.08 -5.75 -29.34
C ALA A 145 28.55 -6.05 -30.77
N ALA A 146 27.90 -5.48 -31.78
CA ALA A 146 28.25 -5.59 -33.19
C ALA A 146 29.50 -4.76 -33.53
N GLY A 147 29.69 -3.60 -32.88
CA GLY A 147 30.91 -2.80 -33.00
C GLY A 147 32.13 -3.55 -32.50
N VAL A 148 32.06 -4.11 -31.29
CA VAL A 148 33.17 -4.89 -30.71
C VAL A 148 33.52 -6.12 -31.55
N LEU A 149 32.52 -6.82 -32.11
CA LEU A 149 32.78 -7.98 -32.98
C LEU A 149 33.43 -7.57 -34.30
N ARG A 150 33.01 -6.45 -34.89
CA ARG A 150 33.55 -5.95 -36.16
C ARG A 150 35.00 -5.47 -36.01
N ASP A 151 35.29 -4.74 -34.95
CA ASP A 151 36.65 -4.26 -34.67
C ASP A 151 37.61 -5.43 -34.40
N ALA A 152 37.13 -6.51 -33.75
CA ALA A 152 37.90 -7.73 -33.56
C ALA A 152 38.14 -8.51 -34.87
N ASP A 153 37.18 -8.49 -35.80
CA ASP A 153 37.29 -9.17 -37.10
C ASP A 153 38.29 -8.46 -38.02
N GLU A 154 38.31 -7.12 -38.03
CA GLU A 154 39.29 -6.33 -38.79
C GLU A 154 40.72 -6.55 -38.29
N GLN A 155 40.93 -6.57 -36.96
CA GLN A 155 42.25 -6.84 -36.37
C GLN A 155 42.78 -8.24 -36.74
N TRP A 156 41.91 -9.25 -36.75
CA TRP A 156 42.30 -10.61 -37.13
C TRP A 156 42.65 -10.71 -38.61
N LEU A 157 41.92 -9.99 -39.47
CA LEU A 157 42.18 -9.97 -40.91
C LEU A 157 43.53 -9.31 -41.22
N ASP A 158 43.85 -8.21 -40.55
CA ASP A 158 45.13 -7.50 -40.72
C ASP A 158 46.33 -8.37 -40.32
N GLU A 159 46.22 -9.12 -39.21
CA GLU A 159 47.26 -10.05 -38.75
C GLU A 159 47.53 -11.15 -39.80
N GLN A 160 46.48 -11.75 -40.37
CA GLN A 160 46.59 -12.79 -41.39
C GLN A 160 47.23 -12.29 -42.70
N LEU A 161 46.95 -11.05 -43.10
CA LEU A 161 47.55 -10.43 -44.27
C LEU A 161 49.05 -10.21 -44.06
N HIS A 162 49.45 -9.72 -42.88
CA HIS A 162 50.86 -9.55 -42.52
C HIS A 162 51.63 -10.87 -42.49
N GLU A 163 51.04 -11.94 -41.95
CA GLU A 163 51.68 -13.27 -41.95
C GLU A 163 51.86 -13.84 -43.36
N ARG A 164 50.92 -13.57 -44.27
CA ARG A 164 50.99 -14.04 -45.66
C ARG A 164 52.07 -13.30 -46.44
N ASP A 165 52.20 -11.99 -46.23
CA ASP A 165 53.19 -11.16 -46.94
C ASP A 165 54.63 -11.40 -46.42
N ALA A 166 54.76 -12.01 -45.23
CA ALA A 166 56.04 -12.39 -44.63
C ALA A 166 56.58 -13.77 -45.09
N ARG A 167 55.80 -14.55 -45.87
CA ARG A 167 56.21 -15.85 -46.45
C ARG A 167 56.56 -15.72 -47.93
#